data_AF-A0A931UWB6-F1
#
_entry.id   AF-A0A931UWB6-F1
#
_cell.length_a   1.000
_cell.length_b   1.000
_cell.length_c   1.000
_cell.angle_alpha   90.00
_cell.angle_beta   90.00
_cell.angle_gamma   90.00
#
_symmetry.space_group_name_H-M   'P 1'
#
loop_
_entity.id
_entity.type
_entity.pdbx_description
1 polymer ?
#
loop_
_entity_poly.entity_id
_entity_poly.type
_entity_poly.pdbx_seq_one_letter_code
_entity_poly.pdbx_strand_id
1 'polypeptide(L)'
;MLRRPLRPVLASVLAVALSLGLQGCGAPMANSPRATLRAYADALAEGRADDAWAMLSEDTKKTITKERFREIVKHNREEALDIGKTLARDPGDPYVTAKIPLKNGDVITMVYEDGKWRVEGDALDFYSQATPRQAIVGFIRAFKKKRWDILVRYTPDAHKEGLSPERLQQAWGPDKPEGKQLGDRLAEIEQALPSAQIEETGDRATLVLSGSGGSVLFVREHGAWKVEDVR
;
A
#
# COMPACT_ATOMS: atom_id res chain seq x y z
N MET A 1 -84.76 -45.21 -29.72
CA MET A 1 -84.92 -43.77 -30.06
C MET A 1 -84.04 -43.01 -29.06
N LEU A 2 -83.00 -42.22 -29.33
CA LEU A 2 -82.59 -41.39 -30.47
C LEU A 2 -81.03 -41.38 -30.55
N ARG A 3 -80.48 -40.96 -31.70
CA ARG A 3 -79.06 -40.98 -32.08
C ARG A 3 -78.29 -39.70 -31.68
N ARG A 4 -77.03 -39.85 -31.19
CA ARG A 4 -75.74 -39.16 -31.55
C ARG A 4 -75.61 -37.60 -31.47
N PRO A 5 -74.41 -36.99 -31.63
CA PRO A 5 -73.00 -37.33 -31.24
C PRO A 5 -72.17 -36.09 -30.77
N LEU A 6 -70.83 -36.26 -30.68
CA LEU A 6 -69.69 -35.32 -30.90
C LEU A 6 -68.77 -34.99 -29.71
N ARG A 7 -67.54 -35.50 -29.83
CA ARG A 7 -66.32 -34.99 -29.18
C ARG A 7 -65.88 -33.67 -29.85
N PRO A 8 -65.08 -32.84 -29.17
CA PRO A 8 -63.73 -32.66 -29.69
C PRO A 8 -62.62 -32.73 -28.65
N VAL A 9 -61.47 -33.13 -29.17
CA VAL A 9 -60.13 -33.18 -28.60
C VAL A 9 -59.60 -31.75 -28.41
N LEU A 10 -58.86 -31.49 -27.32
CA LEU A 10 -57.77 -30.51 -27.33
C LEU A 10 -56.73 -30.87 -26.28
N ALA A 11 -55.51 -31.09 -26.79
CA ALA A 11 -54.30 -31.43 -26.07
C ALA A 11 -53.86 -30.30 -25.14
N SER A 12 -53.23 -30.65 -24.02
CA SER A 12 -52.41 -29.71 -23.26
C SER A 12 -51.13 -30.43 -22.85
N VAL A 13 -50.06 -29.98 -23.49
CA VAL A 13 -48.67 -30.40 -23.37
C VAL A 13 -48.19 -30.11 -21.94
N LEU A 14 -47.76 -31.15 -21.22
CA LEU A 14 -47.11 -31.01 -19.92
C LEU A 14 -45.66 -30.59 -20.15
N ALA A 15 -45.38 -29.29 -20.07
CA ALA A 15 -44.02 -28.76 -20.07
C ALA A 15 -43.36 -29.08 -18.72
N VAL A 16 -42.46 -30.08 -18.70
CA VAL A 16 -41.54 -30.32 -17.58
C VAL A 16 -40.49 -29.22 -17.62
N ALA A 17 -40.68 -28.20 -16.77
CA ALA A 17 -39.72 -27.13 -16.54
C ALA A 17 -38.50 -27.72 -15.81
N LEU A 18 -37.42 -27.91 -16.56
CA LEU A 18 -36.12 -28.30 -16.04
C LEU A 18 -35.46 -27.08 -15.38
N SER A 19 -35.60 -26.98 -14.06
CA SER A 19 -34.96 -25.99 -13.21
C SER A 19 -33.45 -26.25 -13.12
N LEU A 20 -32.67 -25.73 -14.07
CA LEU A 20 -31.23 -25.50 -13.90
C LEU A 20 -31.01 -24.19 -13.13
N GLY A 21 -31.26 -24.23 -11.81
CA GLY A 21 -30.76 -23.24 -10.88
C GLY A 21 -29.52 -23.79 -10.19
N LEU A 22 -28.33 -23.30 -10.57
CA LEU A 22 -27.08 -23.23 -9.76
C LEU A 22 -25.93 -22.74 -10.67
N GLN A 23 -25.95 -21.46 -11.03
CA GLN A 23 -24.73 -20.73 -11.37
C GLN A 23 -24.51 -19.65 -10.31
N GLY A 24 -24.31 -20.10 -9.06
CA GLY A 24 -23.74 -19.28 -8.02
C GLY A 24 -22.23 -19.23 -8.23
N CYS A 25 -21.66 -18.04 -8.38
CA CYS A 25 -20.24 -17.79 -8.56
C CYS A 25 -19.39 -18.46 -7.45
N GLY A 26 -18.94 -19.69 -7.70
CA GLY A 26 -17.93 -20.39 -6.90
C GLY A 26 -16.51 -19.95 -7.22
N ALA A 27 -16.29 -18.65 -7.47
CA ALA A 27 -14.98 -18.10 -7.84
C ALA A 27 -14.11 -17.53 -6.68
N PRO A 28 -14.31 -17.78 -5.36
CA PRO A 28 -13.40 -17.22 -4.36
C PRO A 28 -12.13 -18.07 -4.13
N MET A 29 -12.13 -19.39 -4.41
CA MET A 29 -10.96 -20.24 -4.11
C MET A 29 -9.87 -20.24 -5.18
N ALA A 30 -10.24 -20.20 -6.46
CA ALA A 30 -9.29 -20.31 -7.58
C ALA A 30 -8.31 -19.13 -7.66
N ASN A 31 -8.67 -17.98 -7.09
CA ASN A 31 -7.86 -16.76 -7.08
C ASN A 31 -7.37 -16.39 -5.67
N SER A 32 -7.24 -17.36 -4.76
CA SER A 32 -6.69 -17.10 -3.43
C SER A 32 -5.16 -17.01 -3.44
N PRO A 33 -4.53 -16.21 -2.56
CA PRO A 33 -3.07 -16.13 -2.47
C PRO A 33 -2.38 -17.48 -2.30
N ARG A 34 -2.98 -18.38 -1.50
CA ARG A 34 -2.47 -19.75 -1.32
C ARG A 34 -2.53 -20.57 -2.60
N ALA A 35 -3.60 -20.46 -3.38
CA ALA A 35 -3.74 -21.19 -4.64
C ALA A 35 -2.68 -20.74 -5.66
N THR A 36 -2.47 -19.43 -5.80
CA THR A 36 -1.43 -18.87 -6.67
C THR A 36 -0.03 -19.30 -6.24
N LEU A 37 0.28 -19.22 -4.93
CA LEU A 37 1.59 -19.58 -4.41
C LEU A 37 1.89 -21.07 -4.59
N ARG A 38 0.89 -21.95 -4.40
CA ARG A 38 1.02 -23.39 -4.65
C ARG A 38 1.27 -23.67 -6.14
N ALA A 39 0.48 -23.07 -7.03
CA ALA A 39 0.67 -23.24 -8.47
C ALA A 39 2.07 -22.77 -8.92
N TYR A 40 2.55 -21.66 -8.36
CA TYR A 40 3.90 -21.16 -8.60
C TYR A 40 4.98 -22.12 -8.11
N ALA A 41 4.83 -22.65 -6.89
CA ALA A 41 5.72 -23.63 -6.31
C ALA A 41 5.80 -24.92 -7.16
N ASP A 42 4.66 -25.44 -7.61
CA ASP A 42 4.58 -26.62 -8.47
C ASP A 42 5.26 -26.38 -9.82
N ALA A 43 5.06 -25.20 -10.43
CA ALA A 43 5.72 -24.83 -11.67
C ALA A 43 7.26 -24.79 -11.53
N LEU A 44 7.79 -24.25 -10.42
CA LEU A 44 9.23 -24.26 -10.15
C LEU A 44 9.77 -25.68 -9.93
N ALA A 45 9.08 -26.46 -9.09
CA ALA A 45 9.49 -27.83 -8.77
C ALA A 45 9.53 -28.72 -10.02
N GLU A 46 8.57 -28.54 -10.93
CA GLU A 46 8.50 -29.31 -12.17
C GLU A 46 9.39 -28.74 -13.28
N GLY A 47 9.95 -27.53 -13.11
CA GLY A 47 10.76 -26.86 -14.12
C GLY A 47 9.97 -26.20 -15.25
N ARG A 48 8.66 -25.97 -15.03
CA ARG A 48 7.79 -25.23 -15.94
C ARG A 48 8.02 -23.72 -15.77
N ALA A 49 9.20 -23.26 -16.20
CA ALA A 49 9.61 -21.87 -16.06
C ALA A 49 8.63 -20.88 -16.73
N ASP A 50 7.99 -21.28 -17.82
CA ASP A 50 7.02 -20.43 -18.53
C ASP A 50 5.73 -20.22 -17.73
N ASP A 51 5.27 -21.25 -17.01
CA ASP A 51 4.09 -21.16 -16.14
C ASP A 51 4.42 -20.30 -14.90
N ALA A 52 5.59 -20.52 -14.30
CA ALA A 52 6.09 -19.70 -13.20
C ALA A 52 6.20 -18.22 -13.59
N TRP A 53 6.70 -17.94 -14.79
CA TRP A 53 6.78 -16.59 -15.36
C TRP A 53 5.41 -15.93 -15.51
N ALA A 54 4.40 -16.68 -15.97
CA ALA A 54 3.05 -16.14 -16.19
C ALA A 54 2.41 -15.61 -14.90
N MET A 55 2.77 -16.19 -13.74
CA MET A 55 2.27 -15.82 -12.41
C MET A 55 3.01 -14.63 -11.77
N LEU A 56 4.11 -14.15 -12.36
CA LEU A 56 4.83 -12.98 -11.85
C LEU A 56 4.02 -11.69 -12.05
N SER A 57 4.24 -10.72 -11.18
CA SER A 57 3.67 -9.38 -11.32
C SER A 57 4.19 -8.67 -12.58
N GLU A 58 3.40 -7.74 -13.13
CA GLU A 58 3.83 -6.95 -14.28
C GLU A 58 5.06 -6.08 -13.97
N ASP A 59 5.21 -5.62 -12.73
CA ASP A 59 6.39 -4.86 -12.32
C ASP A 59 7.64 -5.73 -12.31
N THR A 60 7.55 -6.98 -11.84
CA THR A 60 8.65 -7.94 -11.95
C THR A 60 9.00 -8.19 -13.42
N LYS A 61 8.00 -8.37 -14.30
CA LYS A 61 8.22 -8.60 -15.74
C LYS A 61 8.86 -7.41 -16.47
N LYS A 62 8.82 -6.19 -15.91
CA LYS A 62 9.56 -5.03 -16.44
C LYS A 62 11.05 -5.05 -16.10
N THR A 63 11.44 -5.77 -15.05
CA THR A 63 12.82 -5.75 -14.53
C THR A 63 13.70 -6.89 -15.04
N ILE A 64 13.10 -8.01 -15.43
CA ILE A 64 13.79 -9.21 -15.94
C ILE A 64 13.06 -9.67 -17.20
N THR A 65 13.77 -10.24 -18.18
CA THR A 65 13.12 -10.82 -19.37
C THR A 65 12.71 -12.27 -19.12
N LYS A 66 11.75 -12.78 -19.89
CA LYS A 66 11.30 -14.19 -19.79
C LYS A 66 12.45 -15.16 -20.03
N GLU A 67 13.31 -14.87 -21.00
CA GLU A 67 14.49 -15.68 -21.36
C GLU A 67 15.48 -15.73 -20.20
N ARG A 68 15.76 -14.58 -19.57
CA ARG A 68 16.64 -14.51 -18.41
C ARG A 68 16.06 -15.28 -17.23
N PHE A 69 14.75 -15.19 -17.00
CA PHE A 69 14.08 -15.99 -15.97
C PHE A 69 14.23 -17.50 -16.22
N ARG A 70 14.02 -17.97 -17.46
CA ARG A 70 14.26 -19.38 -17.83
C ARG A 70 15.70 -19.81 -17.53
N GLU A 71 16.67 -18.98 -17.87
CA GLU A 71 18.08 -19.25 -17.57
C GLU A 71 18.31 -19.39 -16.07
N ILE A 72 17.76 -18.49 -15.24
CA ILE A 72 17.88 -18.55 -13.79
C ILE A 72 17.30 -19.87 -13.25
N VAL A 73 16.07 -20.22 -13.64
CA VAL A 73 15.42 -21.47 -13.17
C VAL A 73 16.20 -22.71 -13.63
N LYS A 74 16.77 -22.67 -14.85
CA LYS A 74 17.56 -23.78 -15.40
C LYS A 74 18.91 -23.95 -14.69
N HIS A 75 19.64 -22.87 -14.45
CA HIS A 75 20.97 -22.92 -13.82
C HIS A 75 20.90 -23.14 -12.31
N ASN A 76 19.81 -22.75 -11.65
CA ASN A 76 19.61 -22.89 -10.21
C ASN A 76 18.51 -23.93 -9.90
N ARG A 77 18.51 -25.07 -10.60
CA ARG A 77 17.40 -26.03 -10.52
C ARG A 77 17.20 -26.64 -9.13
N GLU A 78 18.29 -26.93 -8.42
CA GLU A 78 18.21 -27.43 -7.04
C GLU A 78 17.58 -26.40 -6.10
N GLU A 79 17.95 -25.13 -6.25
CA GLU A 79 17.38 -24.02 -5.47
C GLU A 79 15.91 -23.79 -5.82
N ALA A 80 15.54 -23.82 -7.10
CA ALA A 80 14.15 -23.71 -7.54
C ALA A 80 13.27 -24.86 -7.00
N LEU A 81 13.82 -26.08 -6.94
CA LEU A 81 13.17 -27.24 -6.33
C LEU A 81 12.98 -27.07 -4.83
N ASP A 82 13.99 -26.56 -4.12
CA ASP A 82 13.94 -26.35 -2.67
C ASP A 82 12.93 -25.25 -2.30
N ILE A 83 12.95 -24.13 -3.03
CA ILE A 83 11.96 -23.05 -2.89
C ILE A 83 10.55 -23.59 -3.16
N GLY A 84 10.35 -24.33 -4.25
CA GLY A 84 9.05 -24.94 -4.56
C GLY A 84 8.55 -25.86 -3.45
N LYS A 85 9.40 -26.76 -2.94
CA LYS A 85 9.02 -27.66 -1.84
C LYS A 85 8.69 -26.91 -0.55
N THR A 86 9.44 -25.86 -0.23
CA THR A 86 9.23 -25.04 0.96
C THR A 86 7.88 -24.32 0.88
N LEU A 87 7.61 -23.65 -0.24
CA LEU A 87 6.35 -22.93 -0.47
C LEU A 87 5.12 -23.85 -0.49
N ALA A 88 5.27 -25.09 -0.97
CA ALA A 88 4.18 -26.06 -1.02
C ALA A 88 3.77 -26.63 0.36
N ARG A 89 4.71 -26.69 1.31
CA ARG A 89 4.50 -27.33 2.63
C ARG A 89 3.73 -26.44 3.60
N ASP A 90 4.14 -25.18 3.74
CA ASP A 90 3.53 -24.27 4.72
C ASP A 90 3.66 -22.81 4.25
N PRO A 91 2.74 -22.33 3.39
CA PRO A 91 2.74 -20.95 2.96
C PRO A 91 2.26 -19.96 4.06
N GLY A 92 1.88 -20.45 5.24
CA GLY A 92 1.20 -19.66 6.27
C GLY A 92 -0.19 -19.19 5.86
N ASP A 93 -0.80 -18.40 6.73
CA ASP A 93 -2.04 -17.71 6.48
C ASP A 93 -1.74 -16.39 5.75
N PRO A 94 -2.21 -16.21 4.50
CA PRO A 94 -1.90 -15.00 3.76
C PRO A 94 -2.55 -13.80 4.44
N TYR A 95 -1.72 -12.85 4.86
CA TYR A 95 -2.16 -11.55 5.34
C TYR A 95 -2.28 -10.60 4.15
N VAL A 96 -3.50 -10.17 3.83
CA VAL A 96 -3.74 -9.28 2.68
C VAL A 96 -3.78 -7.83 3.19
N THR A 97 -2.82 -7.04 2.71
CA THR A 97 -2.79 -5.59 2.94
C THR A 97 -3.16 -4.83 1.69
N ALA A 98 -3.99 -3.79 1.83
CA ALA A 98 -4.15 -2.76 0.83
C ALA A 98 -3.44 -1.48 1.31
N LYS A 99 -2.61 -0.91 0.45
CA LYS A 99 -1.96 0.39 0.70
C LYS A 99 -2.63 1.45 -0.16
N ILE A 100 -3.28 2.40 0.46
CA ILE A 100 -4.01 3.48 -0.22
C ILE A 100 -3.19 4.76 -0.10
N PRO A 101 -2.46 5.17 -1.17
CA PRO A 101 -1.78 6.46 -1.16
C PRO A 101 -2.82 7.58 -1.18
N LEU A 102 -2.66 8.53 -0.26
CA LEU A 102 -3.45 9.75 -0.18
C LEU A 102 -2.74 10.88 -0.93
N LYS A 103 -3.50 11.91 -1.32
CA LYS A 103 -2.97 13.08 -2.04
C LYS A 103 -1.88 13.85 -1.27
N ASN A 104 -1.89 13.77 0.05
CA ASN A 104 -0.90 14.41 0.92
C ASN A 104 0.35 13.54 1.13
N GLY A 105 0.47 12.41 0.44
CA GLY A 105 1.61 11.49 0.56
C GLY A 105 1.51 10.50 1.73
N ASP A 106 0.47 10.58 2.56
CA ASP A 106 0.18 9.54 3.56
C ASP A 106 -0.23 8.24 2.86
N VAL A 107 0.02 7.11 3.50
CA VAL A 107 -0.47 5.81 3.04
C VAL A 107 -1.36 5.25 4.14
N ILE A 108 -2.62 4.98 3.82
CA ILE A 108 -3.50 4.22 4.72
C ILE A 108 -3.24 2.75 4.44
N THR A 109 -2.80 2.02 5.46
CA THR A 109 -2.72 0.56 5.41
C THR A 109 -4.05 -0.02 5.89
N MET A 110 -4.60 -0.92 5.08
CA MET A 110 -5.80 -1.67 5.40
C MET A 110 -5.48 -3.16 5.34
N VAL A 111 -6.14 -3.93 6.19
CA VAL A 111 -5.83 -5.34 6.43
C VAL A 111 -7.11 -6.13 6.25
N TYR A 112 -7.06 -7.26 5.56
CA TYR A 112 -8.22 -8.12 5.35
C TYR A 112 -8.22 -9.25 6.38
N GLU A 113 -9.15 -9.20 7.31
CA GLU A 113 -9.30 -10.18 8.40
C GLU A 113 -10.78 -10.44 8.70
N ASP A 114 -11.11 -11.69 9.05
CA ASP A 114 -12.49 -12.16 9.29
C ASP A 114 -13.49 -11.81 8.17
N GLY A 115 -13.03 -11.84 6.92
CA GLY A 115 -13.84 -11.52 5.75
C GLY A 115 -14.14 -10.02 5.57
N LYS A 116 -13.48 -9.14 6.32
CA LYS A 116 -13.71 -7.69 6.31
C LYS A 116 -12.39 -6.93 6.18
N TRP A 117 -12.43 -5.80 5.50
CA TRP A 117 -11.33 -4.84 5.54
C TRP A 117 -11.37 -4.05 6.85
N ARG A 118 -10.23 -3.96 7.54
CA ARG A 118 -10.00 -3.12 8.71
C ARG A 118 -8.86 -2.14 8.41
N VAL A 119 -8.89 -0.98 9.05
CA VAL A 119 -7.81 0.02 8.93
C VAL A 119 -6.76 -0.30 9.98
N GLU A 120 -5.49 -0.38 9.58
CA GLU A 120 -4.39 -0.60 10.52
C GLU A 120 -4.19 0.63 11.41
N GLY A 121 -3.78 0.42 12.67
CA GLY A 121 -3.75 1.48 13.69
C GLY A 121 -2.72 2.58 13.40
N ASP A 122 -1.73 2.32 12.55
CA ASP A 122 -0.77 3.32 12.06
C ASP A 122 -1.45 4.49 11.34
N ALA A 123 -2.60 4.25 10.70
CA ALA A 123 -3.42 5.26 10.04
C ALA A 123 -4.07 6.25 11.03
N LEU A 124 -4.08 5.95 12.33
CA LEU A 124 -4.64 6.81 13.38
C LEU A 124 -3.61 7.73 14.03
N ASP A 125 -2.30 7.50 13.84
CA ASP A 125 -1.27 8.39 14.34
C ASP A 125 -1.03 9.56 13.38
N PHE A 126 -1.88 10.57 13.49
CA PHE A 126 -1.82 11.79 12.69
C PHE A 126 -0.54 12.62 12.87
N TYR A 127 0.32 12.26 13.84
CA TYR A 127 1.56 12.96 14.08
C TYR A 127 2.73 11.96 14.18
N SER A 128 2.62 10.84 13.48
CA SER A 128 3.65 9.82 13.42
C SER A 128 4.97 10.40 12.92
N GLN A 129 6.04 9.91 13.52
CA GLN A 129 7.42 10.22 13.17
C GLN A 129 8.19 8.94 12.81
N ALA A 130 7.47 7.86 12.46
CA ALA A 130 8.09 6.56 12.18
C ALA A 130 8.88 6.52 10.86
N THR A 131 8.50 7.36 9.89
CA THR A 131 9.23 7.56 8.63
C THR A 131 9.49 9.05 8.38
N PRO A 132 10.51 9.43 7.58
CA PRO A 132 10.74 10.84 7.25
C PRO A 132 9.53 11.49 6.56
N ARG A 133 8.84 10.72 5.71
CA ARG A 133 7.62 11.15 5.03
C ARG A 133 6.50 11.47 6.02
N GLN A 134 6.24 10.58 6.97
CA GLN A 134 5.26 10.85 8.03
C GLN A 134 5.66 12.05 8.88
N ALA A 135 6.96 12.21 9.17
CA ALA A 135 7.46 13.33 9.95
C ALA A 135 7.19 14.69 9.28
N ILE A 136 7.49 14.84 7.98
CA ILE A 136 7.22 16.11 7.27
C ILE A 136 5.72 16.36 7.10
N VAL A 137 4.91 15.33 6.82
CA VAL A 137 3.45 15.49 6.73
C VAL A 137 2.86 15.91 8.08
N GLY A 138 3.31 15.28 9.17
CA GLY A 138 2.92 15.60 10.53
C GLY A 138 3.34 17.02 10.94
N PHE A 139 4.55 17.45 10.56
CA PHE A 139 5.06 18.80 10.76
C PHE A 139 4.20 19.85 10.04
N ILE A 140 3.94 19.65 8.74
CA ILE A 140 3.07 20.53 7.92
C ILE A 140 1.68 20.64 8.55
N ARG A 141 1.11 19.50 8.95
CA ARG A 141 -0.21 19.44 9.61
C ARG A 141 -0.22 20.19 10.93
N ALA A 142 0.82 20.03 11.76
CA ALA A 142 0.94 20.73 13.04
C ALA A 142 1.09 22.24 12.84
N PHE A 143 1.90 22.66 11.87
CA PHE A 143 2.08 24.06 11.49
C PHE A 143 0.78 24.71 11.01
N LYS A 144 0.10 24.12 10.02
CA LYS A 144 -1.18 24.62 9.48
C LYS A 144 -2.26 24.71 10.55
N LYS A 145 -2.28 23.77 11.49
CA LYS A 145 -3.23 23.75 12.63
C LYS A 145 -2.78 24.58 13.83
N LYS A 146 -1.64 25.29 13.74
CA LYS A 146 -1.06 26.10 14.82
C LYS A 146 -0.87 25.30 16.12
N ARG A 147 -0.56 24.01 15.99
CA ARG A 147 -0.29 23.08 17.09
C ARG A 147 1.17 23.18 17.49
N TRP A 148 1.54 24.30 18.09
CA TRP A 148 2.90 24.59 18.53
C TRP A 148 3.41 23.54 19.55
N ASP A 149 2.51 23.03 20.39
CA ASP A 149 2.75 21.93 21.33
C ASP A 149 3.20 20.63 20.64
N ILE A 150 2.72 20.41 19.42
CA ILE A 150 3.06 19.24 18.62
C ILE A 150 4.32 19.51 17.78
N LEU A 151 4.50 20.73 17.27
CA LEU A 151 5.68 21.10 16.47
C LEU A 151 7.00 20.87 17.23
N VAL A 152 7.05 21.13 18.54
CA VAL A 152 8.23 20.85 19.38
C VAL A 152 8.70 19.39 19.28
N ARG A 153 7.78 18.44 19.01
CA ARG A 153 8.11 17.01 18.89
C ARG A 153 8.92 16.68 17.64
N TYR A 154 8.82 17.52 16.61
CA TYR A 154 9.54 17.35 15.35
C TYR A 154 10.91 18.03 15.36
N THR A 155 11.21 18.82 16.37
CA THR A 155 12.51 19.46 16.51
C THR A 155 13.55 18.44 17.02
N PRO A 156 14.77 18.40 16.45
CA PRO A 156 15.89 17.62 16.99
C PRO A 156 16.28 18.06 18.41
N ASP A 157 16.77 17.14 19.23
CA ASP A 157 17.17 17.40 20.62
C ASP A 157 18.17 18.55 20.73
N ALA A 158 19.11 18.66 19.78
CA ALA A 158 20.09 19.74 19.70
C ALA A 158 19.46 21.15 19.59
N HIS A 159 18.20 21.25 19.15
CA HIS A 159 17.47 22.50 18.98
C HIS A 159 16.29 22.64 19.96
N LYS A 160 16.10 21.67 20.87
CA LYS A 160 15.02 21.71 21.87
C LYS A 160 15.33 22.59 23.07
N GLU A 161 16.60 22.86 23.36
CA GLU A 161 16.96 23.63 24.55
C GLU A 161 16.33 25.04 24.50
N GLY A 162 15.50 25.34 25.49
CA GLY A 162 14.72 26.57 25.53
C GLY A 162 13.62 26.68 24.47
N LEU A 163 13.37 25.67 23.65
CA LEU A 163 12.25 25.71 22.70
C LEU A 163 10.93 25.43 23.44
N SER A 164 10.00 26.36 23.35
CA SER A 164 8.65 26.22 23.89
C SER A 164 7.59 26.49 22.82
N PRO A 165 6.36 26.00 22.99
CA PRO A 165 5.24 26.32 22.09
C PRO A 165 5.06 27.83 21.92
N GLU A 166 5.22 28.61 22.97
CA GLU A 166 5.08 30.07 22.98
C GLU A 166 6.19 30.72 22.15
N ARG A 167 7.44 30.24 22.26
CA ARG A 167 8.55 30.75 21.45
C ARG A 167 8.37 30.42 19.98
N LEU A 168 7.91 29.21 19.65
CA LEU A 168 7.56 28.85 18.27
C LEU A 168 6.45 29.74 17.73
N GLN A 169 5.42 30.03 18.51
CA GLN A 169 4.35 30.96 18.12
C GLN A 169 4.87 32.40 17.95
N GLN A 170 5.80 32.84 18.79
CA GLN A 170 6.41 34.17 18.67
C GLN A 170 7.30 34.31 17.42
N ALA A 171 7.96 33.22 17.01
CA ALA A 171 8.81 33.18 15.82
C ALA A 171 8.01 32.97 14.52
N TRP A 172 7.06 32.03 14.51
CA TRP A 172 6.35 31.59 13.30
C TRP A 172 4.83 31.79 13.35
N GLY A 173 4.35 32.64 14.25
CA GLY A 173 2.94 33.03 14.30
C GLY A 173 2.45 33.64 12.98
N PRO A 174 1.12 33.75 12.79
CA PRO A 174 0.51 34.16 11.53
C PRO A 174 0.97 35.55 11.03
N ASP A 175 1.32 36.45 11.94
CA ASP A 175 1.75 37.82 11.61
C ASP A 175 3.26 37.96 11.48
N LYS A 176 4.01 36.86 11.53
CA LYS A 176 5.48 36.85 11.49
C LYS A 176 5.98 36.61 10.06
N PRO A 177 6.90 37.44 9.55
CA PRO A 177 7.52 37.22 8.25
C PRO A 177 8.12 35.82 8.10
N GLU A 178 8.82 35.34 9.13
CA GLU A 178 9.45 34.03 9.17
C GLU A 178 8.41 32.90 9.13
N GLY A 179 7.28 33.08 9.84
CA GLY A 179 6.15 32.15 9.79
C GLY A 179 5.52 32.08 8.40
N LYS A 180 5.36 33.22 7.73
CA LYS A 180 4.86 33.26 6.35
C LYS A 180 5.81 32.56 5.38
N GLN A 181 7.11 32.87 5.44
CA GLN A 181 8.13 32.23 4.59
C GLN A 181 8.18 30.71 4.79
N LEU A 182 8.14 30.25 6.04
CA LEU A 182 8.08 28.82 6.33
C LEU A 182 6.78 28.22 5.79
N GLY A 183 5.64 28.89 5.98
CA GLY A 183 4.35 28.45 5.44
C GLY A 183 4.35 28.27 3.92
N ASP A 184 4.93 29.23 3.19
CA ASP A 184 5.04 29.17 1.72
C ASP A 184 5.92 27.97 1.29
N ARG A 185 7.08 27.76 1.94
CA ARG A 185 7.95 26.59 1.70
C ARG A 185 7.25 25.27 1.98
N LEU A 186 6.54 25.18 3.11
CA LEU A 186 5.80 23.98 3.48
C LEU A 186 4.66 23.67 2.49
N ALA A 187 4.04 24.68 1.89
CA ALA A 187 3.04 24.49 0.85
C ALA A 187 3.65 23.94 -0.45
N GLU A 188 4.84 24.40 -0.84
CA GLU A 188 5.58 23.84 -1.99
C GLU A 188 5.96 22.38 -1.75
N ILE A 189 6.46 22.06 -0.54
CA ILE A 189 6.76 20.68 -0.13
C ILE A 189 5.49 19.83 -0.19
N GLU A 190 4.37 20.29 0.37
CA GLU A 190 3.09 19.58 0.35
C GLU A 190 2.63 19.23 -1.08
N GLN A 191 2.84 20.13 -2.04
CA GLN A 191 2.47 19.91 -3.43
C GLN A 191 3.39 18.91 -4.15
N ALA A 192 4.68 18.92 -3.86
CA ALA A 192 5.67 18.06 -4.49
C ALA A 192 5.81 16.68 -3.80
N LEU A 193 5.35 16.56 -2.56
CA LEU A 193 5.45 15.34 -1.76
C LEU A 193 5.02 14.05 -2.47
N PRO A 194 3.92 14.00 -3.25
CA PRO A 194 3.46 12.77 -3.89
C PRO A 194 4.48 12.13 -4.85
N SER A 195 5.34 12.93 -5.48
CA SER A 195 6.38 12.45 -6.39
C SER A 195 7.80 12.62 -5.85
N ALA A 196 7.97 13.28 -4.70
CA ALA A 196 9.26 13.52 -4.08
C ALA A 196 9.93 12.20 -3.65
N GLN A 197 11.23 12.10 -3.92
CA GLN A 197 12.07 11.01 -3.43
C GLN A 197 12.70 11.39 -2.09
N ILE A 198 12.82 10.40 -1.21
CA ILE A 198 13.49 10.54 0.08
C ILE A 198 14.63 9.52 0.09
N GLU A 199 15.84 10.02 0.23
CA GLU A 199 17.04 9.19 0.36
C GLU A 199 17.35 9.03 1.84
N GLU A 200 17.29 7.80 2.35
CA GLU A 200 17.61 7.46 3.73
C GLU A 200 19.03 6.88 3.82
N THR A 201 19.85 7.39 4.75
CA THR A 201 21.21 6.91 5.03
C THR A 201 21.42 6.85 6.55
N GLY A 202 21.31 5.64 7.11
CA GLY A 202 21.39 5.43 8.56
C GLY A 202 20.32 6.22 9.31
N ASP A 203 20.75 7.06 10.25
CA ASP A 203 19.87 7.93 11.04
C ASP A 203 19.60 9.29 10.40
N ARG A 204 19.89 9.47 9.11
CA ARG A 204 19.59 10.68 8.36
C ARG A 204 18.78 10.40 7.11
N ALA A 205 17.98 11.38 6.71
CA ALA A 205 17.28 11.34 5.43
C ALA A 205 17.26 12.72 4.78
N THR A 206 17.17 12.73 3.45
CA THR A 206 17.01 13.96 2.66
C THR A 206 15.83 13.78 1.73
N LEU A 207 14.87 14.70 1.80
CA LEU A 207 13.83 14.85 0.78
C LEU A 207 14.29 15.93 -0.20
N VAL A 208 14.35 15.57 -1.48
CA VAL A 208 14.73 16.49 -2.56
C VAL A 208 13.49 16.86 -3.37
N LEU A 209 13.23 18.15 -3.51
CA LEU A 209 12.12 18.64 -4.33
C LEU A 209 12.57 18.79 -5.79
N SER A 210 11.97 17.99 -6.67
CA SER A 210 12.20 18.11 -8.11
C SER A 210 11.64 19.44 -8.63
N GLY A 211 12.51 20.34 -9.07
CA GLY A 211 12.15 21.58 -9.79
C GLY A 211 12.20 22.89 -8.99
N SER A 212 12.03 22.87 -7.67
CA SER A 212 12.09 24.09 -6.82
C SER A 212 13.44 24.30 -6.13
N GLY A 213 14.33 23.31 -6.14
CA GLY A 213 15.64 23.39 -5.47
C GLY A 213 15.60 23.33 -3.94
N GLY A 214 14.40 23.16 -3.35
CA GLY A 214 14.24 23.00 -1.92
C GLY A 214 14.56 21.58 -1.43
N SER A 215 14.93 21.48 -0.16
CA SER A 215 15.21 20.19 0.48
C SER A 215 14.80 20.17 1.93
N VAL A 216 14.42 19.00 2.44
CA VAL A 216 14.18 18.79 3.87
C VAL A 216 15.19 17.80 4.39
N LEU A 217 15.89 18.18 5.45
CA LEU A 217 16.83 17.33 6.17
C LEU A 217 16.13 16.73 7.38
N PHE A 218 16.36 15.44 7.60
CA PHE A 218 15.82 14.70 8.72
C PHE A 218 16.93 14.03 9.51
N VAL A 219 16.71 13.91 10.82
CA VAL A 219 17.52 13.11 11.72
C VAL A 219 16.60 12.19 12.53
N ARG A 220 17.01 10.94 12.72
CA ARG A 220 16.30 9.97 13.54
C ARG A 220 16.87 10.00 14.96
N GLU A 221 16.03 10.32 15.93
CA GLU A 221 16.39 10.39 17.35
C GLU A 221 15.34 9.65 18.17
N HIS A 222 15.78 8.76 19.08
CA HIS A 222 14.89 7.97 19.94
C HIS A 222 13.81 7.19 19.17
N GLY A 223 14.15 6.68 17.99
CA GLY A 223 13.21 5.96 17.12
C GLY A 223 12.20 6.84 16.38
N ALA A 224 12.34 8.17 16.44
CA ALA A 224 11.45 9.12 15.78
C ALA A 224 12.23 10.07 14.85
N TRP A 225 11.74 10.25 13.63
CA TRP A 225 12.27 11.21 12.68
C TRP A 225 11.89 12.65 13.06
N LYS A 226 12.90 13.51 13.06
CA LYS A 226 12.85 14.95 13.33
C LYS A 226 13.14 15.72 12.06
N VAL A 227 12.59 16.92 11.95
CA VAL A 227 12.84 17.86 10.86
C VAL A 227 14.01 18.75 11.30
N GLU A 228 15.18 18.48 10.76
CA GLU A 228 16.42 19.21 11.07
C GLU A 228 16.45 20.56 10.38
N ASP A 229 16.08 20.61 9.09
CA ASP A 229 16.12 21.83 8.30
C ASP A 229 15.11 21.78 7.13
N VAL A 230 14.57 22.94 6.76
CA VAL A 230 13.64 23.14 5.63
C VAL A 230 14.20 24.24 4.74
N ARG A 231 14.90 23.84 3.67
CA ARG A 231 15.64 24.71 2.76
C ARG A 231 14.83 25.10 1.55
#